data_AF-A0A9D7M679-F1
#
_entry.id   AF-A0A9D7M679-F1
#
_cell.length_a   1.000
_cell.length_b   1.000
_cell.length_c   1.000
_cell.angle_alpha   90.00
_cell.angle_beta   90.00
_cell.angle_gamma   90.00
#
_symmetry.space_group_name_H-M   'P 1'
#
loop_
_entity.id
_entity.type
_entity.pdbx_description
1 polymer ?
#
loop_
_entity_poly.entity_id
_entity_poly.type
_entity_poly.pdbx_seq_one_letter_code
_entity_poly.pdbx_strand_id
1 'polypeptide(L)'
;MNKFRISNSGTGRLFKSGLLEALTRTNFLFPVIFYYAASAGCLIYAHYSLNQVSWFNWLLLPCGMLIFTLVEYLLHRFVFHFRAETPKEQKLKYTIHGVHHAFPKDKDRLVMPPVISIGVAILFWILFTCLQVIMYGIFSVDFWQDIQLI
;
A
#
# COMPACT_ATOMS: atom_id res chain seq x y z
N MET A 1 24.35 4.18 9.91
CA MET A 1 23.03 4.05 10.59
C MET A 1 23.27 4.27 12.07
N ASN A 2 22.68 5.30 12.69
CA ASN A 2 22.60 5.32 14.16
C ASN A 2 21.77 4.10 14.56
N LYS A 3 22.39 3.11 15.21
CA LYS A 3 21.70 1.91 15.69
C LYS A 3 20.73 2.36 16.79
N PHE A 4 19.43 2.19 16.56
CA PHE A 4 18.44 2.37 17.61
C PHE A 4 18.71 1.36 18.74
N ARG A 5 18.45 1.75 19.98
CA ARG A 5 18.50 0.82 21.10
C ARG A 5 17.33 -0.16 20.94
N ILE A 6 17.63 -1.43 20.70
CA ILE A 6 16.62 -2.48 20.56
C ILE A 6 16.09 -2.83 21.96
N SER A 7 14.77 -2.83 22.11
CA SER A 7 14.06 -3.27 23.31
C SER A 7 13.09 -4.38 22.97
N ASN A 8 13.23 -5.52 23.63
CA ASN A 8 12.31 -6.66 23.47
C ASN A 8 11.04 -6.53 24.33
N SER A 9 10.86 -5.42 25.03
CA SER A 9 9.69 -5.12 25.85
C SER A 9 9.25 -3.66 25.68
N GLY A 10 7.96 -3.42 25.89
CA GLY A 10 7.35 -2.09 25.81
C GLY A 10 6.92 -1.66 24.40
N THR A 11 6.62 -0.37 24.26
CA THR A 11 6.18 0.27 23.02
C THR A 11 6.80 1.67 22.94
N GLY A 12 7.18 2.11 21.74
CA GLY A 12 7.59 3.48 21.51
C GLY A 12 6.38 4.42 21.53
N ARG A 13 6.53 5.66 21.99
CA ARG A 13 5.52 6.72 21.82
C ARG A 13 5.92 7.65 20.67
N LEU A 14 5.05 7.83 19.68
CA LEU A 14 5.35 8.63 18.48
C LEU A 14 4.80 10.05 18.59
N PHE A 15 3.61 10.20 19.17
CA PHE A 15 2.91 11.47 19.26
C PHE A 15 2.55 11.82 20.71
N LYS A 16 2.55 13.13 21.00
CA LYS A 16 2.06 13.64 22.29
C LYS A 16 0.53 13.51 22.39
N SER A 17 -0.18 13.74 21.28
CA SER A 17 -1.63 13.59 21.19
C SER A 17 -2.06 12.13 21.33
N GLY A 18 -3.07 11.87 22.16
CA GLY A 18 -3.63 10.53 22.35
C GLY A 18 -4.32 10.00 21.10
N LEU A 19 -5.01 10.86 20.34
CA LEU A 19 -5.68 10.48 19.10
C LEU A 19 -4.68 10.04 18.02
N LEU A 20 -3.64 10.86 17.78
CA LEU A 20 -2.61 10.53 16.79
C LEU A 20 -1.85 9.26 17.19
N GLU A 21 -1.61 9.06 18.48
CA GLU A 21 -0.99 7.85 18.97
C GLU A 21 -1.87 6.61 18.73
N ALA A 22 -3.18 6.71 18.99
CA ALA A 22 -4.13 5.62 18.73
C ALA A 22 -4.20 5.26 17.24
N LEU A 23 -4.18 6.24 16.34
CA LEU A 23 -4.17 6.02 14.89
C LEU A 23 -2.91 5.32 14.37
N THR A 24 -1.82 5.28 15.14
CA THR A 24 -0.60 4.56 14.77
C THR A 24 -0.60 3.09 15.17
N ARG A 25 -1.60 2.64 15.94
CA ARG A 25 -1.70 1.27 16.45
C ARG A 25 -2.67 0.49 15.58
N THR A 26 -2.25 -0.65 15.07
CA THR A 26 -3.05 -1.45 14.15
C THR A 26 -2.78 -2.92 14.34
N ASN A 27 -3.86 -3.68 14.47
CA ASN A 27 -3.80 -5.13 14.53
C ASN A 27 -3.46 -5.70 13.14
N PHE A 28 -2.53 -6.65 13.08
CA PHE A 28 -2.09 -7.26 11.82
C PHE A 28 -3.22 -7.93 11.02
N LEU A 29 -4.27 -8.45 11.68
CA LEU A 29 -5.42 -9.05 11.01
C LEU A 29 -6.21 -8.03 10.20
N PHE A 30 -6.21 -6.75 10.62
CA PHE A 30 -7.06 -5.74 10.00
C PHE A 30 -6.71 -5.52 8.52
N PRO A 31 -5.47 -5.20 8.11
CA PRO A 31 -5.12 -5.07 6.70
C PRO A 31 -5.41 -6.34 5.90
N VAL A 32 -5.09 -7.51 6.45
CA VAL A 32 -5.27 -8.80 5.76
C VAL A 32 -6.75 -9.01 5.41
N ILE A 33 -7.62 -9.00 6.41
CA ILE A 33 -9.06 -9.25 6.20
C ILE A 33 -9.67 -8.14 5.33
N PHE A 34 -9.34 -6.88 5.61
CA PHE A 34 -9.90 -5.74 4.90
C PHE A 34 -9.59 -5.79 3.40
N TYR A 35 -8.34 -6.00 3.01
CA TYR A 35 -7.95 -5.96 1.59
C TYR A 35 -8.47 -7.16 0.81
N TYR A 36 -8.47 -8.36 1.38
CA TYR A 36 -9.05 -9.53 0.72
C TYR A 36 -10.57 -9.40 0.56
N ALA A 37 -11.27 -8.97 1.62
CA ALA A 37 -12.72 -8.77 1.56
C ALA A 37 -13.11 -7.67 0.58
N ALA A 38 -12.39 -6.54 0.58
CA ALA A 38 -12.63 -5.45 -0.38
C ALA A 38 -12.38 -5.90 -1.83
N SER A 39 -11.27 -6.60 -2.09
CA SER A 39 -10.94 -7.09 -3.43
C SER A 39 -11.98 -8.10 -3.95
N ALA A 40 -12.38 -9.06 -3.11
CA ALA A 40 -13.43 -10.02 -3.46
C ALA A 40 -14.78 -9.33 -3.66
N GLY A 41 -15.15 -8.39 -2.78
CA GLY A 41 -16.37 -7.60 -2.88
C GLY A 41 -16.45 -6.79 -4.17
N CYS A 42 -15.35 -6.16 -4.59
CA CYS A 42 -15.27 -5.45 -5.86
C CYS A 42 -15.45 -6.38 -7.07
N LEU A 43 -14.83 -7.57 -7.06
CA LEU A 43 -14.99 -8.55 -8.14
C LEU A 43 -16.43 -9.08 -8.23
N ILE A 44 -17.04 -9.39 -7.08
CA ILE A 44 -18.43 -9.84 -6.98
C ILE A 44 -19.37 -8.75 -7.52
N TYR A 45 -19.22 -7.51 -7.05
CA TYR A 45 -20.02 -6.38 -7.52
C TYR A 45 -19.87 -6.17 -9.02
N ALA A 46 -18.65 -6.18 -9.54
CA ALA A 46 -18.40 -5.97 -10.96
C ALA A 46 -18.93 -7.13 -11.85
N HIS A 47 -18.95 -8.36 -11.33
CA HIS A 47 -19.59 -9.50 -12.02
C HIS A 47 -21.11 -9.35 -12.06
N TYR A 48 -21.77 -9.15 -10.92
CA TYR A 48 -23.24 -9.18 -10.84
C TYR A 48 -23.92 -7.87 -11.24
N SER A 49 -23.29 -6.73 -11.00
CA SER A 49 -23.92 -5.41 -11.21
C SER A 49 -23.49 -4.73 -12.51
N LEU A 50 -22.31 -5.06 -13.03
CA LEU A 50 -21.77 -4.40 -14.24
C LEU A 50 -21.70 -5.35 -15.45
N ASN A 51 -21.81 -6.67 -15.26
CA ASN A 51 -21.55 -7.68 -16.31
C ASN A 51 -20.19 -7.50 -17.02
N GLN A 52 -19.20 -6.90 -16.33
CA GLN A 52 -17.89 -6.55 -16.91
C GLN A 52 -16.79 -7.57 -16.59
N VAL A 53 -17.13 -8.65 -15.88
CA VAL A 53 -16.15 -9.56 -15.26
C VAL A 53 -16.45 -11.00 -15.63
N SER A 54 -15.47 -11.65 -16.25
CA SER A 54 -15.43 -13.08 -16.53
C SER A 54 -14.79 -13.85 -15.38
N TRP A 55 -14.93 -15.17 -15.36
CA TRP A 55 -14.21 -16.05 -14.43
C TRP A 55 -12.69 -15.90 -14.48
N PHE A 56 -12.13 -15.53 -15.64
CA PHE A 56 -10.69 -15.27 -15.75
C PHE A 56 -10.21 -14.08 -14.92
N ASN A 57 -11.08 -13.10 -14.63
CA ASN A 57 -10.69 -11.93 -13.83
C ASN A 57 -10.38 -12.27 -12.37
N TRP A 58 -10.79 -13.43 -11.86
CA TRP A 58 -10.34 -13.89 -10.53
C TRP A 58 -8.83 -14.11 -10.45
N LEU A 59 -8.16 -14.33 -11.58
CA LEU A 59 -6.69 -14.37 -11.66
C LEU A 59 -6.03 -13.03 -11.29
N LEU A 60 -6.80 -11.93 -11.22
CA LEU A 60 -6.30 -10.65 -10.72
C LEU A 60 -5.92 -10.69 -9.24
N LEU A 61 -6.53 -11.56 -8.42
CA LEU A 61 -6.16 -11.71 -7.01
C LEU A 61 -4.72 -12.22 -6.83
N PRO A 62 -4.30 -13.36 -7.40
CA PRO A 62 -2.91 -13.81 -7.31
C PRO A 62 -1.94 -12.86 -8.03
N CYS A 63 -2.33 -12.23 -9.15
CA CYS A 63 -1.50 -11.19 -9.77
C CYS A 63 -1.30 -9.99 -8.84
N GLY A 64 -2.36 -9.55 -8.15
CA GLY A 64 -2.30 -8.50 -7.13
C GLY A 64 -1.36 -8.87 -5.98
N MET A 65 -1.34 -10.13 -5.56
CA MET A 65 -0.39 -10.62 -4.54
C MET A 65 1.07 -10.55 -5.00
N LEU A 66 1.36 -10.89 -6.26
CA LEU A 66 2.71 -10.77 -6.82
C LEU A 66 3.14 -9.30 -6.94
N ILE A 67 2.22 -8.42 -7.35
CA ILE A 67 2.49 -6.98 -7.39
C ILE A 67 2.69 -6.44 -5.96
N PHE A 68 1.91 -6.93 -5.00
CA PHE A 68 2.04 -6.54 -3.59
C PHE A 68 3.43 -6.87 -3.05
N THR A 69 3.97 -8.08 -3.28
CA THR A 69 5.31 -8.43 -2.78
C THR A 69 6.41 -7.57 -3.42
N LEU A 70 6.25 -7.23 -4.71
CA LEU A 70 7.15 -6.28 -5.38
C LEU A 70 7.06 -4.88 -4.75
N VAL A 71 5.85 -4.35 -4.57
CA VAL A 71 5.63 -3.03 -3.96
C VAL A 71 6.13 -3.00 -2.51
N GLU A 72 5.86 -4.04 -1.73
CA GLU A 72 6.37 -4.22 -0.36
C GLU A 72 7.90 -4.13 -0.35
N TYR A 73 8.57 -4.87 -1.23
CA TYR A 73 10.02 -4.83 -1.35
C TYR A 73 10.54 -3.43 -1.68
N LEU A 74 9.95 -2.78 -2.68
CA LEU A 74 10.38 -1.44 -3.13
C LEU A 74 10.16 -0.40 -2.01
N LEU A 75 9.00 -0.38 -1.37
CA LEU A 75 8.70 0.53 -0.26
C LEU A 75 9.64 0.27 0.92
N HIS A 76 9.83 -0.98 1.31
CA HIS A 76 10.68 -1.34 2.42
C HIS A 76 12.14 -0.93 2.18
N ARG A 77 12.68 -1.22 0.99
CA ARG A 77 14.07 -0.91 0.65
C ARG A 77 14.31 0.59 0.47
N PHE A 78 13.46 1.26 -0.32
CA PHE A 78 13.74 2.62 -0.79
C PHE A 78 13.04 3.71 0.03
N VAL A 79 11.82 3.44 0.55
CA VAL A 79 11.04 4.44 1.31
C VAL A 79 11.27 4.29 2.80
N PHE A 80 11.25 3.07 3.35
CA PHE A 80 11.38 2.87 4.80
C PHE A 80 12.83 2.92 5.25
N HIS A 81 13.75 2.42 4.41
CA HIS A 81 15.18 2.38 4.70
C HIS A 81 16.02 3.48 4.02
N PHE A 82 15.40 4.56 3.55
CA PHE A 82 16.11 5.70 2.94
C PHE A 82 17.22 6.28 3.84
N ARG A 83 18.24 6.91 3.25
CA ARG A 83 19.33 7.55 3.98
C ARG A 83 18.83 8.88 4.57
N ALA A 84 18.74 8.93 5.89
CA ALA A 84 18.36 10.14 6.63
C ALA A 84 19.61 10.90 7.06
N GLU A 85 19.72 12.16 6.63
CA GLU A 85 20.86 13.04 6.87
C GLU A 85 20.50 14.16 7.85
N THR A 86 19.26 14.66 7.80
CA THR A 86 18.78 15.72 8.70
C THR A 86 18.06 15.18 9.93
N PRO A 87 17.99 15.92 11.06
CA PRO A 87 17.20 15.52 12.22
C PRO A 87 15.71 15.29 11.92
N LYS A 88 15.16 16.06 10.97
CA LYS A 88 13.78 15.90 10.49
C LYS A 88 13.58 14.57 9.77
N GLU A 89 14.50 14.21 8.88
CA GLU A 89 14.49 12.93 8.19
C GLU A 89 14.70 11.75 9.14
N GLN A 90 15.58 11.89 10.13
CA GLN A 90 15.78 10.84 11.15
C GLN A 90 14.50 10.59 11.96
N LYS A 91 13.79 11.66 12.33
CA LYS A 91 12.48 11.56 12.99
C LYS A 91 11.45 10.90 12.07
N LEU A 92 11.38 11.31 10.80
CA LEU A 92 10.47 10.71 9.82
C LEU A 92 10.75 9.21 9.66
N LYS A 93 12.01 8.84 9.43
CA LYS A 93 12.46 7.45 9.32
C LYS A 93 12.11 6.62 10.56
N TYR A 94 12.27 7.21 11.74
CA TYR A 94 11.88 6.56 12.98
C TYR A 94 10.37 6.33 13.05
N THR A 95 9.56 7.34 12.70
CA THR A 95 8.10 7.27 12.71
C THR A 95 7.55 6.24 11.71
N ILE A 96 8.09 6.15 10.49
CA ILE A 96 7.58 5.23 9.47
C ILE A 96 7.96 3.77 9.72
N HIS A 97 9.16 3.51 10.24
CA HIS A 97 9.68 2.14 10.31
C HIS A 97 10.71 1.91 11.43
N GLY A 98 11.48 2.92 11.84
CA GLY A 98 12.49 2.75 12.88
C GLY A 98 11.92 2.36 14.25
N VAL A 99 10.68 2.74 14.57
CA VAL A 99 10.00 2.33 15.81
C VAL A 99 9.76 0.82 15.88
N HIS A 100 9.48 0.18 14.73
CA HIS A 100 9.34 -1.26 14.64
C HIS A 100 10.69 -1.96 14.91
N HIS A 101 11.79 -1.45 14.33
CA HIS A 101 13.14 -1.95 14.61
C HIS A 101 13.57 -1.77 16.08
N ALA A 102 13.11 -0.69 16.73
CA ALA A 102 13.39 -0.44 18.15
C ALA A 102 12.58 -1.35 19.08
N PHE A 103 11.33 -1.68 18.71
CA PHE A 103 10.42 -2.52 19.48
C PHE A 103 9.84 -3.67 18.62
N PRO A 104 10.65 -4.67 18.24
CA PRO A 104 10.25 -5.70 17.28
C PRO A 104 9.10 -6.59 17.78
N LYS A 105 8.85 -6.63 19.10
CA LYS A 105 7.78 -7.41 19.72
C LYS A 105 6.47 -6.63 19.94
N ASP A 106 6.42 -5.35 19.55
CA ASP A 106 5.20 -4.55 19.62
C ASP A 106 4.23 -4.94 18.49
N LYS A 107 3.23 -5.76 18.82
CA LYS A 107 2.27 -6.31 17.85
C LYS A 107 1.39 -5.24 17.19
N ASP A 108 1.17 -4.12 17.86
CA ASP A 108 0.31 -3.05 17.36
C ASP A 108 1.04 -2.12 16.38
N ARG A 109 2.37 -2.26 16.26
CA ARG A 109 3.22 -1.47 15.35
C ARG A 109 3.93 -2.33 14.32
N LEU A 110 3.42 -3.53 14.08
CA LEU A 110 3.97 -4.45 13.08
C LEU A 110 3.57 -4.04 11.67
N VAL A 111 2.33 -3.56 11.51
CA VAL A 111 1.75 -3.23 10.21
C VAL A 111 1.56 -1.73 10.06
N MET A 112 1.51 -1.29 8.80
CA MET A 112 1.16 0.09 8.46
C MET A 112 -0.25 0.43 8.94
N PRO A 113 -0.46 1.61 9.56
CA PRO A 113 -1.77 2.03 9.99
C PRO A 113 -2.70 2.34 8.80
N PRO A 114 -4.02 2.08 8.94
CA PRO A 114 -4.99 2.21 7.84
C PRO A 114 -4.99 3.57 7.15
N VAL A 115 -4.71 4.65 7.88
CA VAL A 115 -4.60 6.01 7.32
C VAL A 115 -3.55 6.09 6.21
N ILE A 116 -2.37 5.49 6.42
CA ILE A 116 -1.33 5.48 5.39
C ILE A 116 -1.78 4.61 4.21
N SER A 117 -2.40 3.47 4.52
CA SER A 117 -2.83 2.53 3.51
C SER A 117 -3.98 3.06 2.63
N ILE A 118 -4.84 3.94 3.16
CA ILE A 118 -5.83 4.70 2.36
C ILE A 118 -5.12 5.64 1.38
N GLY A 119 -4.09 6.36 1.82
CA GLY A 119 -3.31 7.23 0.92
C GLY A 119 -2.66 6.45 -0.22
N VAL A 120 -2.09 5.28 0.09
CA VAL A 120 -1.54 4.36 -0.91
C VAL A 120 -2.64 3.82 -1.85
N ALA A 121 -3.82 3.49 -1.32
CA ALA A 121 -4.95 3.04 -2.14
C ALA A 121 -5.45 4.12 -3.11
N ILE A 122 -5.53 5.38 -2.68
CA ILE A 122 -5.87 6.52 -3.54
C ILE A 122 -4.83 6.69 -4.65
N LEU A 123 -3.54 6.59 -4.33
CA LEU A 123 -2.46 6.64 -5.31
C LEU A 123 -2.61 5.54 -6.37
N PHE A 124 -2.86 4.30 -5.96
CA PHE A 124 -3.10 3.19 -6.89
C PHE A 124 -4.37 3.37 -7.71
N TRP A 125 -5.44 3.89 -7.12
CA TRP A 125 -6.68 4.17 -7.84
C TRP A 125 -6.47 5.20 -8.96
N ILE A 126 -5.73 6.28 -8.68
CA ILE A 126 -5.34 7.26 -9.71
C ILE A 126 -4.49 6.60 -10.78
N LEU A 127 -3.45 5.85 -10.40
CA LEU A 127 -2.55 5.16 -11.33
C LEU A 127 -3.31 4.22 -12.27
N PHE A 128 -4.21 3.40 -11.74
CA PHE A 128 -5.00 2.45 -12.52
C PHE A 128 -6.03 3.15 -13.41
N THR A 129 -6.62 4.25 -12.95
CA THR A 129 -7.52 5.07 -13.78
C THR A 129 -6.77 5.70 -14.95
N CYS A 130 -5.58 6.26 -14.70
CA CYS A 130 -4.73 6.79 -15.77
C CYS A 130 -4.31 5.69 -16.76
N LEU A 131 -3.88 4.53 -16.25
CA LEU A 131 -3.53 3.39 -17.08
C LEU A 131 -4.73 2.94 -17.92
N GLN A 132 -5.93 2.86 -17.34
CA GLN A 132 -7.14 2.52 -18.06
C GLN A 132 -7.41 3.50 -19.20
N VAL A 133 -7.36 4.81 -18.95
CA VAL A 133 -7.55 5.84 -20.00
C VAL A 133 -6.52 5.70 -21.12
N ILE A 134 -5.25 5.50 -20.78
CA ILE A 134 -4.18 5.30 -21.77
C ILE A 134 -4.44 4.04 -22.60
N MET A 135 -4.83 2.94 -21.97
CA MET A 135 -5.14 1.69 -22.67
C MET A 135 -6.36 1.83 -23.57
N TYR A 136 -7.44 2.48 -23.12
CA TYR A 136 -8.59 2.76 -23.98
C TYR A 136 -8.22 3.65 -25.17
N GLY A 137 -7.33 4.64 -24.98
CA GLY A 137 -6.82 5.46 -26.08
C GLY A 137 -6.06 4.62 -27.11
N ILE A 138 -5.06 3.86 -26.66
CA ILE A 138 -4.20 3.02 -27.51
C ILE A 138 -5.00 1.90 -28.21
N PHE A 139 -5.96 1.29 -27.53
CA PHE A 139 -6.75 0.18 -28.07
C PHE A 139 -8.11 0.63 -28.63
N SER A 140 -8.32 1.95 -28.77
CA SER A 140 -9.45 2.45 -29.56
C SER A 140 -9.25 2.05 -31.03
N VAL A 141 -10.35 1.68 -31.70
CA VAL A 141 -10.33 1.25 -33.10
C VAL A 141 -9.76 2.36 -34.00
N ASP A 142 -9.97 3.62 -33.62
CA ASP A 142 -9.54 4.81 -34.35
C ASP A 142 -8.00 4.99 -34.29
N PHE A 143 -7.37 4.73 -33.14
CA PHE A 143 -5.92 4.90 -32.97
C PHE A 143 -5.07 4.07 -33.94
N TRP A 144 -5.46 2.82 -34.20
CA TRP A 144 -4.73 1.96 -35.15
C TRP A 144 -5.05 2.30 -36.60
N GLN A 145 -6.24 2.83 -36.89
CA GLN A 145 -6.58 3.30 -38.24
C GLN A 145 -5.79 4.56 -38.60
N ASP A 146 -5.60 5.48 -37.64
CA ASP A 146 -4.82 6.71 -37.84
C ASP A 146 -3.33 6.43 -38.09
N ILE A 147 -2.75 5.39 -37.48
CA ILE A 147 -1.36 4.98 -37.72
C ILE A 147 -1.17 4.36 -39.12
N GLN A 148 -2.19 3.69 -39.67
CA GLN A 148 -2.09 3.06 -41.00
C GLN A 148 -2.21 4.09 -42.14
N LEU A 149 -2.51 5.35 -41.84
CA LEU A 149 -2.69 6.45 -42.79
C LEU A 149 -1.50 7.44 -42.82
N ILE A 150 -0.42 7.15 -42.09
CA ILE A 150 0.85 7.91 -42.09
C ILE A 150 1.93 7.08 -42.78
#